data_AF-A0A7C9D2G5-F1
#
_entry.id   AF-A0A7C9D2G5-F1
#
_cell.length_a   1.000
_cell.length_b   1.000
_cell.length_c   1.000
_cell.angle_alpha   90.00
_cell.angle_beta   90.00
_cell.angle_gamma   90.00
#
_symmetry.space_group_name_H-M   'P 1'
#
loop_
_entity.id
_entity.type
_entity.pdbx_description
1 polymer ?
#
loop_
_entity_poly.entity_id
_entity_poly.type
_entity_poly.pdbx_seq_one_letter_code
_entity_poly.pdbx_strand_id
1 'polypeptide(L)'
;PATATLFLVILSVSISDSATLSIANADSDLVLDTDGNPLEVDSLYYMQPTNIGFRGVIGRSARPGPGIPCPLYATVYPTGIHKGGPLRFAPINNTQNQIHL
;
A
#
# COMPACT_ATOMS: atom_id res chain seq x y z
N PRO A 1 45.69 42.35 -6.69
CA PRO A 1 44.38 42.48 -7.39
C PRO A 1 43.97 41.31 -8.30
N ALA A 2 44.84 40.33 -8.62
CA ALA A 2 44.48 39.18 -9.46
C ALA A 2 44.08 37.90 -8.67
N THR A 3 44.55 37.76 -7.44
CA THR A 3 44.33 36.57 -6.59
C THR A 3 42.93 36.53 -5.96
N ALA A 4 42.36 37.68 -5.62
CA ALA A 4 41.01 37.78 -5.06
C ALA A 4 39.92 37.41 -6.06
N THR A 5 40.12 37.77 -7.33
CA THR A 5 39.19 37.47 -8.43
C THR A 5 39.18 35.97 -8.76
N LEU A 6 40.33 35.30 -8.71
CA LEU A 6 40.42 33.86 -8.92
C LEU A 6 39.69 33.07 -7.82
N PHE A 7 39.82 33.49 -6.56
CA PHE A 7 39.11 32.87 -5.43
C PHE A 7 37.59 32.99 -5.54
N LEU A 8 37.08 34.13 -6.00
CA LEU A 8 35.64 34.37 -6.21
C LEU A 8 35.07 33.51 -7.36
N VAL A 9 35.84 33.30 -8.43
CA VAL A 9 35.43 32.41 -9.54
C VAL A 9 35.41 30.95 -9.09
N ILE A 10 36.40 30.50 -8.32
CA ILE A 10 36.43 29.13 -7.79
C ILE A 10 35.25 28.91 -6.82
N LEU A 11 34.95 29.88 -5.94
CA LEU A 11 33.84 29.76 -5.01
C LEU A 11 32.47 29.74 -5.71
N SER A 12 32.29 30.48 -6.81
CA SER A 12 31.01 30.52 -7.55
C SER A 12 30.74 29.26 -8.37
N VAL A 13 31.77 28.58 -8.87
CA VAL A 13 31.62 27.30 -9.56
C VAL A 13 31.22 26.18 -8.58
N SER A 14 31.80 26.15 -7.37
CA SER A 14 31.51 25.10 -6.37
C SER A 14 30.08 25.10 -5.81
N ILE A 15 29.37 26.23 -5.86
CA ILE A 15 28.00 26.35 -5.34
C ILE A 15 26.97 25.82 -6.37
N SER A 16 27.34 25.78 -7.65
CA SER A 16 26.42 25.40 -8.74
C SER A 16 26.20 23.89 -8.82
N ASP A 17 27.15 23.08 -8.34
CA ASP A 17 27.06 21.60 -8.33
C ASP A 17 26.34 21.02 -7.10
N SER A 18 25.98 21.84 -6.11
CA SER A 18 25.49 21.34 -4.82
C SER A 18 23.95 21.29 -4.67
N ALA A 19 23.18 21.61 -5.71
CA ALA A 19 21.75 21.88 -5.57
C ALA A 19 20.78 20.83 -6.15
N THR A 20 21.25 19.66 -6.61
CA THR A 20 20.37 18.53 -6.90
C THR A 20 20.36 17.54 -5.74
N LEU A 21 19.79 17.98 -4.61
CA LEU A 21 19.29 17.07 -3.58
C LEU A 21 18.12 16.30 -4.19
N SER A 22 18.43 15.18 -4.84
CA SER A 22 17.43 14.18 -5.19
C SER A 22 16.83 13.68 -3.88
N ILE A 23 15.61 14.12 -3.57
CA ILE A 23 14.82 13.56 -2.49
C ILE A 23 14.45 12.16 -2.97
N ALA A 24 15.23 11.16 -2.55
CA ALA A 24 14.82 9.79 -2.65
C ALA A 24 13.56 9.65 -1.79
N ASN A 25 12.39 9.81 -2.40
CA ASN A 25 11.14 9.43 -1.76
C ASN A 25 11.24 7.93 -1.53
N ALA A 26 11.36 7.53 -0.26
CA ALA A 26 11.13 6.15 0.12
C ALA A 26 9.77 5.73 -0.45
N ASP A 27 9.70 4.51 -0.99
CA ASP A 27 8.43 3.93 -1.42
C ASP A 27 7.42 4.10 -0.28
N SER A 28 6.27 4.70 -0.57
CA SER A 28 5.33 5.01 0.51
C SER A 28 4.83 3.69 1.07
N ASP A 29 5.00 3.48 2.36
CA ASP A 29 4.57 2.26 3.06
C ASP A 29 3.03 2.13 3.15
N LEU A 30 2.31 2.94 2.39
CA LEU A 30 0.86 2.95 2.31
C LEU A 30 0.39 1.76 1.47
N VAL A 31 -0.55 1.00 2.02
CA VAL A 31 -1.28 0.01 1.23
C VAL A 31 -2.28 0.77 0.35
N LEU A 32 -2.25 0.50 -0.96
CA LEU A 32 -3.14 1.12 -1.94
C LEU A 32 -4.22 0.14 -2.41
N ASP A 33 -5.40 0.68 -2.74
CA ASP A 33 -6.46 -0.06 -3.41
C ASP A 33 -6.18 -0.23 -4.91
N THR A 34 -7.08 -0.89 -5.63
CA THR A 34 -6.94 -1.13 -7.07
C THR A 34 -7.04 0.14 -7.92
N ASP A 35 -7.55 1.23 -7.35
CA ASP A 35 -7.69 2.53 -8.00
C ASP A 35 -6.49 3.46 -7.68
N GLY A 36 -5.55 3.01 -6.83
CA GLY A 36 -4.36 3.73 -6.42
C GLY A 36 -4.55 4.66 -5.21
N ASN A 37 -5.68 4.57 -4.51
CA ASN A 37 -5.94 5.35 -3.30
C ASN A 37 -5.42 4.62 -2.06
N PRO A 38 -4.91 5.33 -1.03
CA PRO A 38 -4.56 4.72 0.25
C PRO A 38 -5.76 4.04 0.90
N LEU A 39 -5.55 2.87 1.52
CA LEU A 39 -6.57 2.20 2.31
C LEU A 39 -6.88 3.01 3.58
N GLU A 40 -8.16 3.26 3.81
CA GLU A 40 -8.67 3.94 4.98
C GLU A 40 -9.13 2.94 6.05
N VAL A 41 -8.97 3.34 7.31
CA VAL A 41 -9.49 2.58 8.45
C VAL A 41 -11.01 2.58 8.42
N ASP A 42 -11.62 1.46 8.84
CA ASP A 42 -13.07 1.25 8.88
C ASP A 42 -13.84 1.28 7.55
N SER A 43 -13.15 1.57 6.43
CA SER A 43 -13.69 1.46 5.08
C SER A 43 -13.82 -0.01 4.65
N LEU A 44 -14.82 -0.29 3.80
CA LEU A 44 -15.13 -1.63 3.31
C LEU A 44 -14.37 -1.93 2.02
N TYR A 45 -13.53 -2.96 2.06
CA TYR A 45 -12.74 -3.42 0.93
C TYR A 45 -13.07 -4.86 0.54
N TYR A 46 -12.85 -5.19 -0.73
CA TYR A 46 -12.88 -6.57 -1.22
C TYR A 46 -11.46 -7.03 -1.50
N MET A 47 -11.09 -8.22 -1.02
CA MET A 47 -9.82 -8.84 -1.39
C MET A 47 -10.00 -9.72 -2.62
N GLN A 48 -9.23 -9.41 -3.66
CA GLN A 48 -9.19 -10.16 -4.91
C GLN A 48 -7.77 -10.72 -5.13
N PRO A 49 -7.62 -12.01 -5.49
CA PRO A 49 -6.32 -12.56 -5.86
C PRO A 49 -5.77 -11.85 -7.09
N THR A 50 -4.49 -11.50 -7.04
CA THR A 50 -3.76 -10.80 -8.12
C THR A 50 -3.43 -11.72 -9.31
N ASN A 51 -3.52 -13.03 -9.16
CA ASN A 51 -3.12 -13.95 -10.23
C ASN A 51 -4.15 -13.99 -11.36
N ILE A 52 -3.73 -13.59 -12.55
CA ILE A 52 -4.48 -13.56 -13.81
C ILE A 52 -5.15 -14.91 -14.16
N GLY A 53 -4.58 -16.03 -13.71
CA GLY A 53 -5.14 -17.37 -13.91
C GLY A 53 -6.14 -17.81 -12.84
N PHE A 54 -6.16 -17.15 -11.67
CA PHE A 54 -7.02 -17.50 -10.55
C PHE A 54 -8.05 -16.41 -10.30
N ARG A 55 -9.20 -16.60 -10.94
CA ARG A 55 -10.40 -15.80 -10.74
C ARG A 55 -11.08 -16.21 -9.44
N GLY A 56 -10.60 -15.66 -8.32
CA GLY A 56 -11.14 -15.90 -6.98
C GLY A 56 -11.69 -14.64 -6.27
N VAL A 57 -12.52 -14.82 -5.24
CA VAL A 57 -12.93 -13.76 -4.30
C VAL A 57 -12.90 -14.28 -2.87
N ILE A 58 -12.46 -13.47 -1.90
CA ILE A 58 -12.42 -13.89 -0.51
C ILE A 58 -13.81 -13.81 0.14
N GLY A 59 -14.23 -14.86 0.83
CA GLY A 59 -15.44 -14.84 1.65
C GLY A 59 -15.38 -15.86 2.78
N ARG A 60 -16.55 -16.24 3.32
CA ARG A 60 -16.65 -17.02 4.56
C ARG A 60 -17.46 -18.29 4.36
N SER A 61 -16.86 -19.44 4.66
CA SER A 61 -17.52 -20.77 4.58
C SER A 61 -17.43 -21.51 5.90
N ALA A 62 -18.43 -22.34 6.20
CA ALA A 62 -18.30 -23.37 7.21
C ALA A 62 -17.27 -24.42 6.76
N ARG A 63 -16.70 -25.15 7.74
CA ARG A 63 -15.80 -26.26 7.44
C ARG A 63 -16.58 -27.38 6.73
N PRO A 64 -16.04 -27.98 5.66
CA PRO A 64 -16.69 -29.11 5.01
C PRO A 64 -16.78 -30.32 5.96
N GLY A 65 -17.96 -30.94 6.07
CA GLY A 65 -18.21 -32.15 6.87
C GLY A 65 -19.39 -32.01 7.85
N PRO A 66 -19.83 -33.11 8.50
CA PRO A 66 -20.85 -33.06 9.54
C PRO A 66 -20.28 -32.35 10.77
N GLY A 67 -20.81 -31.17 11.08
CA GLY A 67 -20.28 -30.35 12.17
C GLY A 67 -21.01 -29.02 12.35
N ILE A 68 -20.63 -28.32 13.42
CA ILE A 68 -21.20 -27.03 13.83
C ILE A 68 -20.91 -25.98 12.73
N PRO A 69 -21.91 -25.23 12.26
CA PRO A 69 -21.77 -24.31 11.13
C PRO A 69 -20.89 -23.08 11.41
N CYS A 70 -20.47 -22.88 12.66
CA CYS A 70 -19.66 -21.76 13.12
C CYS A 70 -18.48 -22.25 13.97
N PRO A 71 -17.34 -21.53 13.99
CA PRO A 71 -17.07 -20.29 13.27
C PRO A 71 -16.91 -20.51 11.76
N LEU A 72 -17.14 -19.45 10.97
CA LEU A 72 -16.85 -19.46 9.54
C LEU A 72 -15.36 -19.18 9.30
N TYR A 73 -14.79 -19.84 8.30
CA TYR A 73 -13.41 -19.71 7.88
C TYR A 73 -13.30 -18.87 6.60
N ALA A 74 -12.21 -18.12 6.46
CA ALA A 74 -11.89 -17.43 5.22
C ALA A 74 -11.62 -18.47 4.11
N THR A 75 -12.23 -18.28 2.94
CA THR A 75 -12.05 -19.14 1.77
C THR A 75 -12.08 -18.31 0.50
N VAL A 76 -11.65 -18.89 -0.62
CA VAL A 76 -11.69 -18.22 -1.92
C VAL A 76 -12.68 -18.92 -2.85
N TYR A 77 -13.68 -18.18 -3.32
CA TYR A 77 -14.70 -18.65 -4.25
C TYR A 77 -14.36 -18.28 -5.70
N PRO A 78 -14.77 -19.05 -6.72
CA PRO A 78 -14.65 -18.64 -8.11
C PRO A 78 -15.39 -17.32 -8.38
N THR A 79 -14.81 -16.39 -9.16
CA THR A 79 -15.36 -15.03 -9.39
C THR A 79 -16.70 -14.98 -10.14
N GLY A 80 -17.27 -16.11 -10.53
CA GLY A 80 -18.52 -16.16 -11.28
C GLY A 80 -19.77 -15.90 -10.44
N ILE A 81 -19.67 -15.96 -9.10
CA ILE A 81 -20.85 -15.99 -8.23
C ILE A 81 -21.03 -14.67 -7.49
N HIS A 82 -19.99 -14.11 -6.84
CA HIS A 82 -20.07 -12.87 -6.04
C HIS A 82 -18.72 -12.13 -5.99
N LYS A 83 -18.67 -10.89 -5.48
CA LYS A 83 -17.41 -10.15 -5.17
C LYS A 83 -16.69 -10.63 -3.90
N GLY A 84 -17.24 -11.64 -3.22
CA GLY A 84 -16.81 -12.05 -1.89
C GLY A 84 -17.51 -11.26 -0.79
N GLY A 85 -17.05 -11.41 0.45
CA GLY A 85 -17.53 -10.64 1.60
C GLY A 85 -16.63 -9.42 1.84
N PRO A 86 -17.17 -8.20 2.00
CA PRO A 86 -16.34 -7.05 2.29
C PRO A 86 -15.77 -7.15 3.71
N LEU A 87 -14.59 -6.60 3.90
CA LEU A 87 -13.85 -6.58 5.15
C LEU A 87 -13.36 -5.17 5.47
N ARG A 88 -12.99 -4.97 6.74
CA ARG A 88 -12.42 -3.73 7.24
C ARG A 88 -11.06 -4.00 7.84
N PHE A 89 -10.17 -3.05 7.70
CA PHE A 89 -8.88 -3.07 8.38
C PHE A 89 -8.97 -2.21 9.64
N ALA A 90 -8.47 -2.77 10.74
CA ALA A 90 -8.37 -2.10 12.02
C ALA A 90 -6.90 -2.11 12.44
N PRO A 91 -6.22 -0.95 12.46
CA PRO A 91 -4.82 -0.87 12.86
C PRO A 91 -4.69 -1.17 14.36
N ILE A 92 -3.50 -1.62 14.76
CA ILE A 92 -3.19 -1.79 16.19
C ILE A 92 -3.16 -0.43 16.90
N ASN A 93 -2.69 0.61 16.20
CA ASN A 93 -2.72 1.97 16.71
C ASN A 93 -3.97 2.72 16.22
N ASN A 94 -4.88 2.98 17.14
CA ASN A 94 -6.16 3.64 16.86
C ASN A 94 -6.04 5.12 16.44
N THR A 95 -4.85 5.71 16.43
CA THR A 95 -4.62 7.06 15.88
C THR A 95 -4.32 7.05 14.39
N GLN A 96 -4.07 5.88 13.80
CA GLN A 96 -3.87 5.74 12.36
C GLN A 96 -5.21 5.82 11.62
N ASN A 97 -5.26 6.59 10.54
CA ASN A 97 -6.40 6.69 9.63
C ASN A 97 -6.17 5.97 8.31
N GLN A 98 -4.93 5.53 8.05
CA GLN A 98 -4.51 4.82 6.85
C GLN A 98 -3.77 3.54 7.21
N ILE A 99 -3.75 2.58 6.28
CA ILE A 99 -3.10 1.27 6.47
C ILE A 99 -1.68 1.30 5.90
N HIS A 100 -0.74 0.83 6.72
CA HIS A 100 0.69 0.72 6.39
C HIS A 100 1.16 -0.75 6.53
N LEU A 101 2.25 -1.14 5.86
CA LEU A 101 2.84 -2.50 5.98
C LEU A 101 3.80 -2.64 7.17
#